data_AF-A0A3D3IUQ6-F1
#
_entry.id   AF-A0A3D3IUQ6-F1
#
_cell.length_a   1.000
_cell.length_b   1.000
_cell.length_c   1.000
_cell.angle_alpha   90.00
_cell.angle_beta   90.00
_cell.angle_gamma   90.00
#
_symmetry.space_group_name_H-M   'P 1'
#
loop_
_entity.id
_entity.type
_entity.pdbx_description
1 polymer ?
#
loop_
_entity_poly.entity_id
_entity_poly.type
_entity_poly.pdbx_seq_one_letter_code
_entity_poly.pdbx_strand_id
1 'polypeptide(L)'
;NRPELNRNAIITGLVHNMRHIPEPHTAYQGFLKLRPGHAMIVKGGRIQTIWRHYDPLAGQDAPTDATQLRALLEDAVACRMVADVPVA
;
A
#
# COMPACT_ATOMS: atom_id res chain seq x y z
N ASN A 1 2.79 27.84 10.18
CA ASN A 1 1.94 26.78 10.75
C ASN A 1 2.59 25.43 10.53
N ARG A 2 3.15 24.81 11.58
CA ARG A 2 3.61 23.41 11.51
C ARG A 2 2.41 22.52 11.87
N PRO A 3 2.13 21.44 11.12
CA PRO A 3 1.04 20.53 11.45
C PRO A 3 1.32 19.83 12.77
N GLU A 4 0.28 19.64 13.57
CA GLU A 4 0.36 18.95 14.86
C GLU A 4 0.69 17.46 14.66
N LEU A 5 1.47 16.87 15.56
CA LEU A 5 1.88 15.47 15.49
C LEU A 5 0.79 14.54 16.03
N ASN A 6 0.58 13.41 15.34
CA ASN A 6 -0.24 12.31 15.82
C ASN A 6 0.61 11.34 16.66
N ARG A 7 0.74 11.64 17.95
CA ARG A 7 1.53 10.84 18.90
C ARG A 7 1.08 9.39 18.97
N ASN A 8 -0.23 9.15 18.95
CA ASN A 8 -0.78 7.79 19.02
C ASN A 8 -0.37 6.98 17.80
N ALA A 9 -0.49 7.52 16.59
CA ALA A 9 -0.10 6.84 15.36
C ALA A 9 1.41 6.50 15.34
N ILE A 10 2.25 7.40 15.84
CA ILE A 10 3.70 7.17 15.98
C ILE A 10 3.98 6.06 17.00
N ILE A 11 3.39 6.15 18.20
CA ILE A 11 3.56 5.15 19.26
C ILE A 11 3.11 3.78 18.78
N THR A 12 1.98 3.68 18.09
CA THR A 12 1.49 2.41 17.54
C THR A 12 2.52 1.78 16.60
N GLY A 13 3.11 2.54 15.67
CA GLY A 13 4.15 2.01 14.79
C GLY A 13 5.38 1.51 15.56
N LEU A 14 5.84 2.28 16.56
CA LEU A 14 7.02 1.94 17.36
C LEU A 14 6.80 0.70 18.25
N VAL A 15 5.71 0.68 19.01
CA VAL A 15 5.40 -0.40 19.98
C VAL A 15 5.17 -1.74 19.28
N HIS A 16 4.62 -1.72 18.06
CA HIS A 16 4.43 -2.93 17.25
C HIS A 16 5.63 -3.26 16.36
N ASN A 17 6.79 -2.62 16.57
CA ASN A 17 8.02 -2.83 15.79
C ASN A 17 7.82 -2.69 14.26
N MET A 18 6.89 -1.82 13.86
CA MET A 18 6.59 -1.59 12.45
C MET A 18 7.57 -0.56 11.89
N ARG A 19 8.07 -0.81 10.67
CA ARG A 19 8.91 0.16 9.95
C ARG A 19 8.11 1.32 9.32
N HIS A 20 6.81 1.41 9.61
CA HIS A 20 5.90 2.43 9.10
C HIS A 20 4.77 2.72 10.11
N ILE A 21 4.09 3.86 9.93
CA ILE A 21 2.85 4.18 10.65
C ILE A 21 1.69 3.42 9.99
N PRO A 22 0.89 2.64 10.73
CA PRO A 22 -0.23 1.88 10.17
C PRO A 22 -1.25 2.77 9.45
N GLU A 23 -1.76 2.30 8.31
CA GLU A 23 -2.85 2.95 7.61
C GLU A 23 -4.14 2.94 8.45
N PRO A 24 -5.01 3.98 8.31
CA PRO A 24 -4.88 5.13 7.42
C PRO A 24 -4.08 6.29 8.03
N HIS A 25 -3.45 6.14 9.18
CA HIS A 25 -2.84 7.26 9.89
C HIS A 25 -1.53 7.72 9.25
N THR A 26 -1.18 8.98 9.52
CA THR A 26 0.14 9.56 9.25
C THR A 26 0.77 10.04 10.56
N ALA A 27 1.99 10.58 10.50
CA ALA A 27 2.62 11.23 11.63
C ALA A 27 1.94 12.55 12.05
N TYR A 28 0.98 13.06 11.26
CA TYR A 28 0.37 14.37 11.43
C TYR A 28 -1.14 14.28 11.65
N GLN A 29 -1.67 15.19 12.47
CA GLN A 29 -3.10 15.35 12.68
C GLN A 29 -3.76 15.93 11.43
N GLY A 30 -4.97 15.45 11.11
CA GLY A 30 -5.75 15.91 9.95
C GLY A 30 -5.29 15.35 8.60
N PHE A 31 -4.21 14.56 8.55
CA PHE A 31 -3.74 13.90 7.33
C PHE A 31 -3.90 12.39 7.43
N LEU A 32 -4.61 11.80 6.47
CA LEU A 32 -4.82 10.37 6.36
C LEU A 32 -4.25 9.84 5.04
N LYS A 33 -3.57 8.70 5.10
CA LYS A 33 -3.22 7.88 3.94
C LYS A 33 -4.48 7.21 3.41
N LEU A 34 -4.62 7.14 2.09
CA LEU A 34 -5.55 6.20 1.46
C LEU A 34 -5.11 4.78 1.82
N ARG A 35 -6.07 3.95 2.26
CA ARG A 35 -5.78 2.55 2.62
C ARG A 35 -5.32 1.77 1.37
N PRO A 36 -4.44 0.77 1.52
CA PRO A 36 -4.01 -0.06 0.40
C PRO A 36 -5.21 -0.74 -0.27
N GLY A 37 -5.15 -0.93 -1.59
CA GLY A 37 -6.24 -1.53 -2.38
C GLY A 37 -7.52 -0.68 -2.48
N HIS A 38 -7.53 0.54 -1.93
CA HIS A 38 -8.66 1.47 -2.06
C HIS A 38 -8.39 2.51 -3.15
N ALA A 39 -9.47 3.01 -3.75
CA ALA A 39 -9.51 4.14 -4.65
C ALA A 39 -10.48 5.19 -4.11
N MET A 40 -10.30 6.46 -4.49
CA MET A 40 -11.21 7.55 -4.11
C MET A 40 -11.48 8.50 -5.26
N ILE A 41 -12.65 9.14 -5.25
CA ILE A 41 -12.96 10.29 -6.11
C ILE A 41 -12.98 11.54 -5.25
N VAL A 42 -12.19 12.55 -5.64
CA VAL A 42 -12.15 13.87 -5.01
C VAL A 42 -12.64 14.92 -6.00
N LYS A 43 -13.65 15.70 -5.63
CA LYS A 43 -14.14 16.85 -6.42
C LYS A 43 -14.35 18.05 -5.52
N GLY A 44 -13.91 19.23 -5.98
CA GLY A 44 -14.05 20.48 -5.21
C GLY A 44 -13.41 20.41 -3.82
N GLY A 45 -12.28 19.71 -3.68
CA GLY A 45 -11.59 19.52 -2.39
C GLY A 45 -12.30 18.59 -1.41
N ARG A 46 -13.35 17.88 -1.82
CA ARG A 46 -14.10 16.93 -0.99
C ARG A 46 -14.02 15.53 -1.55
N ILE A 47 -13.87 14.55 -0.66
CA ILE A 47 -13.99 13.14 -0.99
C ILE A 47 -15.47 12.86 -1.28
N GLN A 48 -15.78 12.38 -2.47
CA GLN A 48 -17.14 11.99 -2.86
C GLN A 48 -17.41 10.51 -2.59
N THR A 49 -16.43 9.65 -2.85
CA THR A 49 -16.53 8.21 -2.60
C THR A 49 -15.15 7.60 -2.38
N ILE A 50 -15.12 6.52 -1.59
CA ILE A 50 -13.98 5.63 -1.41
C ILE A 50 -14.49 4.20 -1.56
N TRP A 51 -13.81 3.38 -2.35
CA TRP A 51 -14.13 1.96 -2.52
C TRP A 51 -12.87 1.12 -2.58
N ARG A 52 -12.99 -0.19 -2.32
CA ARG A 52 -11.91 -1.16 -2.53
C ARG A 52 -11.89 -1.53 -4.01
N HIS A 53 -10.82 -1.20 -4.72
CA HIS A 53 -10.64 -1.56 -6.13
C HIS A 53 -9.89 -2.89 -6.30
N TYR A 54 -9.20 -3.34 -5.25
CA TYR A 54 -8.47 -4.59 -5.23
C TYR A 54 -8.59 -5.23 -3.84
N ASP A 55 -8.95 -6.50 -3.80
CA ASP A 55 -8.99 -7.30 -2.59
C ASP A 55 -8.16 -8.57 -2.81
N PRO A 56 -6.98 -8.69 -2.17
CA PRO A 56 -6.18 -9.88 -2.32
C PRO A 56 -6.92 -11.09 -1.75
N LEU A 57 -7.00 -12.16 -2.52
CA LEU A 57 -7.54 -13.44 -2.08
C LEU A 57 -6.58 -14.03 -1.01
N ALA A 58 -6.95 -13.95 0.26
CA ALA A 58 -6.19 -14.57 1.35
C ALA A 58 -6.63 -16.04 1.53
N GLY A 59 -5.67 -16.94 1.77
CA GLY A 59 -5.95 -18.31 2.23
C GLY A 59 -6.26 -19.36 1.16
N GLN A 60 -5.84 -19.15 -0.09
CA GLN A 60 -5.83 -20.24 -1.07
C GLN A 60 -4.46 -20.92 -1.04
N ASP A 61 -4.36 -22.03 -0.31
CA ASP A 61 -3.23 -22.96 -0.40
C ASP A 61 -3.31 -23.66 -1.76
N ALA A 62 -2.83 -22.97 -2.80
CA ALA A 62 -2.64 -23.57 -4.10
C ALA A 62 -1.40 -24.48 -4.04
N PRO A 63 -1.44 -25.70 -4.59
CA PRO A 63 -0.24 -26.51 -4.76
C PRO A 63 0.80 -25.68 -5.51
N THR A 64 1.94 -25.44 -4.86
CA THR A 64 3.01 -24.62 -5.44
C THR A 64 4.01 -25.53 -6.11
N ASP A 65 4.10 -25.45 -7.43
CA ASP A 65 5.16 -26.08 -8.23
C ASP A 65 6.33 -25.11 -8.42
N ALA A 66 7.56 -25.62 -8.32
CA ALA A 66 8.78 -24.81 -8.50
C ALA A 66 8.86 -24.20 -9.90
N THR A 67 8.36 -24.90 -10.92
CA THR A 67 8.30 -24.39 -12.30
C THR A 67 7.31 -23.24 -12.42
N GLN A 68 6.12 -23.40 -11.84
CA GLN A 68 5.11 -22.35 -11.80
C GLN A 68 5.61 -21.11 -11.04
N LEU A 69 6.27 -21.30 -9.89
CA LEU A 69 6.85 -20.20 -9.14
C LEU A 69 7.92 -19.45 -9.95
N ARG A 70 8.80 -20.19 -10.65
CA ARG A 70 9.81 -19.59 -11.52
C ARG A 70 9.17 -18.76 -12.62
N ALA A 71 8.16 -19.30 -13.31
CA ALA A 71 7.46 -18.61 -14.37
C ALA A 71 6.77 -17.32 -13.87
N LEU A 72 6.05 -17.39 -12.74
CA LEU A 72 5.42 -16.21 -12.13
C LEU A 72 6.44 -15.15 -11.73
N LEU A 73 7.62 -15.56 -11.25
CA LEU A 73 8.69 -14.64 -10.91
C LEU A 73 9.27 -13.98 -12.15
N GLU A 74 9.53 -14.73 -13.21
CA GLU A 74 10.02 -14.21 -14.50
C GLU A 74 9.02 -13.23 -15.12
N ASP A 75 7.73 -13.58 -15.12
CA ASP A 75 6.65 -12.70 -15.58
C ASP A 75 6.57 -11.41 -14.75
N ALA A 76 6.66 -11.54 -13.43
CA ALA A 76 6.63 -10.39 -12.53
C ALA A 76 7.81 -9.44 -12.77
N VAL A 77 9.01 -9.98 -13.04
CA VAL A 77 10.19 -9.21 -13.40
C VAL A 77 9.99 -8.55 -14.77
N ALA A 78 9.60 -9.31 -15.80
CA ALA A 78 9.40 -8.79 -17.16
C ALA A 78 8.40 -7.62 -17.19
N CYS A 79 7.28 -7.72 -16.46
CA CYS A 79 6.29 -6.64 -16.34
C CYS A 79 6.87 -5.34 -15.76
N ARG A 80 7.94 -5.43 -14.95
CA ARG A 80 8.58 -4.30 -14.26
C ARG A 80 9.83 -3.79 -14.99
N MET A 81 10.25 -4.42 -16.08
CA MET A 81 11.39 -3.99 -16.90
C MET A 81 11.01 -2.95 -17.96
N VAL A 82 9.73 -2.64 -18.15
CA VAL A 82 9.27 -1.59 -19.07
C VAL A 82 9.56 -0.22 -18.45
N ALA A 83 10.64 0.42 -18.89
CA ALA A 83 11.05 1.75 -18.44
C ALA A 83 11.70 2.54 -19.59
N ASP A 84 11.45 3.84 -19.65
CA ASP A 84 12.07 4.77 -20.62
C ASP A 84 13.49 5.19 -20.22
N VAL A 85 14.01 4.65 -19.11
CA VAL A 85 15.33 4.93 -18.56
C VAL A 85 16.05 3.61 -18.27
N PRO A 86 17.39 3.58 -18.23
CA PRO A 86 18.13 2.39 -17.87
C PRO A 86 17.68 1.82 -16.52
N VAL A 87 17.35 0.52 -16.53
CA VAL A 87 17.06 -0.30 -15.35
C VAL A 87 18.33 -1.07 -14.99
N ALA A 88 18.67 -1.09 -13.69
CA ALA A 88 19.85 -1.73 -13.13
C ALA A 88 19.46 -2.85 -12.16
#